data_AF-A0A8T4T594-F1
#
_entry.id   AF-A0A8T4T594-F1
#
_cell.length_a   1.000
_cell.length_b   1.000
_cell.length_c   1.000
_cell.angle_alpha   90.00
_cell.angle_beta   90.00
_cell.angle_gamma   90.00
#
_symmetry.space_group_name_H-M   'P 1'
#
loop_
_entity.id
_entity.type
_entity.pdbx_description
1 polymer ?
#
loop_
_entity_poly.entity_id
_entity_poly.type
_entity_poly.pdbx_seq_one_letter_code
_entity_poly.pdbx_strand_id
1 'polypeptide(L)'
;MNNGLFGIGAKTDMWGRRRSTKEIKREVLAQNRRRGREGEEVAKMQLALQGYETERTGRGSDLRARRRDFTGRVIESKLIEVKTGNAKLSALQKKTKPRVMRVRTLF
;
A
#
# COMPACT_ATOMS: atom_id res chain seq x y z
N MET A 1 30.15 20.27 10.46
CA MET A 1 30.88 20.62 9.22
C MET A 1 30.33 19.76 8.09
N ASN A 2 30.07 20.43 6.96
CA ASN A 2 29.42 19.93 5.75
C ASN A 2 30.28 18.90 5.04
N ASN A 3 29.67 17.79 4.60
CA ASN A 3 30.14 17.03 3.43
C ASN A 3 28.99 16.97 2.41
N GLY A 4 28.81 18.08 1.69
CA GLY A 4 28.07 18.09 0.43
C GLY A 4 28.79 17.21 -0.59
N LEU A 5 28.07 16.25 -1.20
CA LEU A 5 27.42 16.40 -2.51
C LEU A 5 28.38 16.20 -3.71
N PHE A 6 28.08 15.13 -4.46
CA PHE A 6 28.41 14.82 -5.86
C PHE A 6 29.66 14.00 -6.20
N GLY A 7 29.42 12.76 -6.68
CA GLY A 7 30.40 11.95 -7.42
C GLY A 7 30.10 10.45 -7.51
N ILE A 8 29.10 10.06 -8.32
CA ILE A 8 28.99 8.74 -8.98
C ILE A 8 28.71 7.50 -8.08
N GLY A 9 27.42 7.26 -7.84
CA GLY A 9 26.80 6.05 -8.40
C GLY A 9 26.78 4.73 -7.61
N ALA A 10 27.51 4.57 -6.50
CA ALA A 10 27.44 3.34 -5.71
C ALA A 10 27.24 3.60 -4.21
N LYS A 11 26.27 2.94 -3.60
CA LYS A 11 26.17 2.84 -2.13
C LYS A 11 26.59 1.44 -1.71
N THR A 12 27.31 1.37 -0.61
CA THR A 12 27.80 0.11 -0.04
C THR A 12 26.65 -0.62 0.66
N ASP A 13 26.46 -1.91 0.41
CA ASP A 13 25.50 -2.71 1.18
C ASP A 13 26.00 -2.98 2.62
N MET A 14 25.18 -3.60 3.48
CA MET A 14 25.53 -3.91 4.88
C MET A 14 26.77 -4.82 5.02
N TRP A 15 27.32 -5.30 3.90
CA TRP A 15 28.44 -6.24 3.81
C TRP A 15 29.62 -5.67 3.01
N GLY A 16 29.67 -4.35 2.77
CA GLY A 16 30.85 -3.71 2.17
C GLY A 16 30.90 -3.75 0.64
N ARG A 17 29.88 -4.27 -0.05
CA ARG A 17 29.90 -4.40 -1.53
C ARG A 17 29.36 -3.13 -2.19
N ARG A 18 30.08 -2.62 -3.19
CA ARG A 18 29.61 -1.50 -4.04
C ARG A 18 28.43 -1.96 -4.90
N ARG A 19 27.22 -1.53 -4.55
CA ARG A 19 26.02 -1.71 -5.38
C ARG A 19 25.67 -0.40 -6.06
N SER A 20 25.18 -0.46 -7.29
CA SER A 20 24.74 0.76 -7.97
C SER A 20 23.51 1.36 -7.27
N THR A 21 23.41 2.69 -7.27
CA THR A 21 22.22 3.39 -6.74
C THR A 21 20.92 2.95 -7.43
N LYS A 22 21.00 2.52 -8.69
CA LYS A 22 19.88 1.98 -9.46
C LYS A 22 19.40 0.64 -8.92
N GLU A 23 20.31 -0.28 -8.58
CA GLU A 23 19.97 -1.59 -8.02
C GLU A 23 19.31 -1.45 -6.65
N ILE A 24 19.90 -0.64 -5.77
CA ILE A 24 19.32 -0.36 -4.44
C ILE A 24 17.92 0.24 -4.57
N LYS A 25 17.74 1.19 -5.51
CA LYS A 25 16.42 1.77 -5.77
C LYS A 25 15.41 0.72 -6.26
N ARG A 26 15.82 -0.21 -7.13
CA ARG A 26 14.96 -1.30 -7.59
C ARG A 26 14.57 -2.24 -6.46
N GLU A 27 15.52 -2.61 -5.59
CA GLU A 27 15.27 -3.47 -4.43
C GLU A 27 14.31 -2.81 -3.44
N VAL A 28 14.52 -1.53 -3.11
CA VAL A 28 13.62 -0.76 -2.24
C VAL A 28 12.21 -0.68 -2.84
N LEU A 29 12.09 -0.42 -4.15
CA LEU A 29 10.80 -0.40 -4.84
C LEU A 29 10.12 -1.77 -4.89
N ALA A 30 10.90 -2.86 -4.97
CA ALA A 30 10.38 -4.22 -4.91
C ALA A 30 9.88 -4.56 -3.51
N GLN A 31 10.65 -4.22 -2.46
CA GLN A 31 10.22 -4.39 -1.07
C GLN A 31 8.95 -3.58 -0.76
N ASN A 32 8.89 -2.32 -1.18
CA ASN A 32 7.70 -1.49 -0.97
C ASN A 32 6.46 -2.08 -1.66
N ARG A 33 6.61 -2.60 -2.89
CA ARG A 33 5.51 -3.29 -3.58
C ARG A 33 5.08 -4.57 -2.86
N ARG A 34 6.03 -5.34 -2.34
CA ARG A 34 5.74 -6.55 -1.57
C ARG A 34 4.99 -6.22 -0.29
N ARG A 35 5.49 -5.27 0.51
CA ARG A 35 4.81 -4.80 1.72
C ARG A 35 3.39 -4.28 1.44
N GLY A 36 3.21 -3.53 0.35
CA GLY A 36 1.89 -3.06 -0.07
C GLY A 36 0.92 -4.22 -0.32
N ARG A 37 1.36 -5.27 -1.01
CA ARG A 37 0.53 -6.48 -1.23
C ARG A 37 0.21 -7.20 0.06
N GLU A 38 1.20 -7.39 0.94
CA GLU A 38 0.98 -8.03 2.25
C GLU A 38 -0.04 -7.25 3.09
N GLY A 39 0.03 -5.91 3.07
CA GLY A 39 -0.96 -5.06 3.73
C GLY A 39 -2.36 -5.16 3.12
N GLU A 40 -2.47 -5.27 1.80
CA GLU A 40 -3.76 -5.51 1.12
C GLU A 40 -4.37 -6.83 1.58
N GLU A 41 -3.59 -7.91 1.66
CA GLU A 41 -4.09 -9.21 2.11
C GLU A 41 -4.58 -9.19 3.56
N VAL A 42 -3.84 -8.54 4.47
CA VAL A 42 -4.30 -8.40 5.86
C VAL A 42 -5.58 -7.56 5.94
N ALA A 43 -5.69 -6.49 5.15
CA ALA A 43 -6.92 -5.69 5.10
C ALA A 43 -8.12 -6.49 4.57
N LYS A 44 -7.92 -7.32 3.53
CA LYS A 44 -8.96 -8.25 3.05
C LYS A 44 -9.39 -9.23 4.12
N MET A 45 -8.45 -9.81 4.85
CA MET A 45 -8.73 -10.74 5.94
C MET A 45 -9.55 -10.09 7.06
N GLN A 46 -9.17 -8.88 7.49
CA GLN A 46 -9.92 -8.13 8.50
C GLN A 46 -11.35 -7.81 8.04
N LEU A 47 -11.52 -7.42 6.78
CA LEU A 47 -12.84 -7.16 6.19
C LEU A 47 -13.67 -8.44 6.06
N ALA A 48 -13.06 -9.56 5.69
CA ALA A 48 -13.72 -10.87 5.63
C ALA A 48 -14.22 -11.31 7.02
N LEU A 49 -13.41 -11.13 8.07
CA LEU A 49 -13.82 -11.41 9.46
C LEU A 49 -15.00 -10.54 9.92
N GLN A 50 -15.18 -9.36 9.33
CA GLN A 50 -16.32 -8.47 9.58
C GLN A 50 -17.54 -8.80 8.68
N GLY A 51 -17.45 -9.83 7.85
CA GLY A 51 -18.51 -10.27 6.95
C GLY A 51 -18.57 -9.51 5.62
N TYR A 52 -17.49 -8.83 5.21
CA TYR A 52 -17.40 -8.17 3.90
C TYR A 52 -16.72 -9.06 2.86
N GLU A 53 -17.32 -9.12 1.67
CA GLU A 53 -16.68 -9.55 0.43
C GLU A 53 -15.82 -8.42 -0.11
N THR A 54 -14.59 -8.71 -0.55
CA THR A 54 -13.66 -7.69 -1.06
C THR A 54 -13.25 -7.96 -2.51
N GLU A 55 -13.19 -6.89 -3.30
CA GLU A 55 -12.82 -6.90 -4.72
C GLU A 55 -11.78 -5.82 -4.99
N ARG A 56 -10.77 -6.08 -5.84
CA ARG A 56 -9.80 -5.04 -6.25
C ARG A 56 -10.42 -4.14 -7.32
N THR A 57 -10.41 -2.83 -7.10
CA THR A 57 -10.98 -1.84 -8.04
C THR A 57 -9.99 -1.35 -9.09
N GLY A 58 -8.68 -1.46 -8.84
CA GLY A 58 -7.61 -1.15 -9.80
C GLY A 58 -7.36 0.34 -10.07
N ARG A 59 -8.31 1.25 -9.78
CA ARG A 59 -8.15 2.72 -9.90
C ARG A 59 -8.92 3.47 -8.80
N GLY A 60 -8.27 4.45 -8.18
CA GLY A 60 -8.89 5.41 -7.25
C GLY A 60 -9.12 4.92 -5.81
N SER A 61 -9.15 3.61 -5.60
CA SER A 61 -9.08 2.91 -4.32
C SER A 61 -8.38 1.56 -4.52
N ASP A 62 -7.98 0.88 -3.44
CA ASP A 62 -7.31 -0.42 -3.52
C ASP A 62 -8.35 -1.56 -3.55
N LEU A 63 -9.41 -1.44 -2.73
CA LEU A 63 -10.45 -2.44 -2.56
C LEU A 63 -11.85 -1.81 -2.57
N ARG A 64 -12.84 -2.63 -2.93
CA ARG A 64 -14.26 -2.40 -2.68
C ARG A 64 -14.76 -3.51 -1.76
N ALA A 65 -15.27 -3.13 -0.60
CA ALA A 65 -15.85 -4.03 0.39
C ALA A 65 -17.38 -3.98 0.28
N ARG A 66 -18.03 -5.14 0.18
CA ARG A 66 -19.49 -5.27 0.11
C ARG A 66 -19.98 -6.25 1.17
N ARG A 67 -21.05 -5.92 1.87
CA ARG A 67 -21.72 -6.85 2.80
C ARG A 67 -23.09 -7.18 2.26
N ARG A 68 -23.46 -8.45 2.35
CA ARG A 68 -24.76 -8.95 1.90
C ARG A 68 -25.62 -9.39 3.08
N ASP A 69 -26.92 -9.29 2.93
CA ASP A 69 -27.86 -9.95 3.83
C ASP A 69 -28.00 -11.45 3.49
N PHE A 70 -28.84 -12.15 4.27
CA PHE A 70 -29.11 -13.57 4.06
C PHE A 70 -29.80 -13.89 2.72
N THR A 71 -30.39 -12.89 2.04
CA THR A 71 -30.97 -13.03 0.69
C THR A 71 -29.97 -12.75 -0.42
N GLY A 72 -28.72 -12.41 -0.07
CA GLY A 72 -27.67 -12.08 -1.02
C GLY A 72 -27.72 -10.63 -1.53
N ARG A 73 -28.62 -9.78 -1.01
CA ARG A 73 -28.69 -8.36 -1.40
C ARG A 73 -27.59 -7.57 -0.72
N VAL A 74 -26.95 -6.68 -1.47
CA VAL A 74 -25.89 -5.81 -0.93
C VAL A 74 -26.54 -4.75 -0.03
N ILE A 75 -26.27 -4.83 1.26
CA ILE A 75 -26.75 -3.88 2.27
C ILE A 75 -25.74 -2.77 2.55
N GLU A 76 -24.47 -2.99 2.25
CA GLU A 76 -23.41 -2.01 2.49
C GLU A 76 -22.31 -2.15 1.44
N SER A 77 -21.82 -1.02 0.92
CA SER A 77 -20.71 -0.96 -0.05
C SER A 77 -19.78 0.19 0.29
N LYS A 78 -18.49 -0.10 0.47
CA LYS A 78 -17.45 0.87 0.81
C LYS A 78 -16.27 0.75 -0.14
N LEU A 79 -15.68 1.89 -0.50
CA LEU A 79 -14.35 1.91 -1.11
C LEU A 79 -13.33 1.98 0.03
N ILE A 80 -12.30 1.15 -0.06
CA ILE A 80 -11.24 1.02 0.94
C ILE A 80 -9.90 1.37 0.28
N GLU A 81 -9.16 2.23 0.97
CA GLU A 81 -7.77 2.54 0.67
C GLU A 81 -6.91 1.90 1.76
N VAL A 82 -5.97 1.04 1.36
CA VAL A 82 -5.08 0.33 2.26
C VAL A 82 -3.77 1.10 2.37
N LYS A 83 -3.35 1.37 3.60
CA LYS A 83 -2.06 2.02 3.87
C LYS A 83 -1.22 1.18 4.81
N THR A 84 -0.05 0.79 4.32
CA THR A 84 1.02 0.18 5.11
C THR A 84 2.00 1.27 5.60
N GLY A 85 2.18 1.38 6.91
CA GLY A 85 3.12 2.32 7.54
C GLY A 85 2.80 3.82 7.34
N ASN A 86 3.85 4.61 7.04
CA ASN A 86 3.80 6.07 6.84
C ASN A 86 3.79 6.49 5.36
N ALA A 87 3.30 5.62 4.47
CA ALA A 87 3.22 5.91 3.05
C ALA A 87 2.38 7.17 2.77
N LYS A 88 2.99 8.18 2.10
CA LYS A 88 2.30 9.42 1.72
C LYS A 88 1.25 9.13 0.65
N LEU A 89 0.08 9.75 0.77
CA LEU A 89 -0.99 9.67 -0.22
C LEU A 89 -0.54 10.24 -1.57
N SER A 90 -0.85 9.54 -2.67
CA SER A 90 -0.71 10.09 -4.02
C SER A 90 -1.69 11.24 -4.23
N ALA A 91 -1.43 12.11 -5.23
CA ALA A 91 -2.30 13.24 -5.52
C ALA A 91 -3.74 12.82 -5.84
N LEU A 92 -3.92 11.68 -6.52
CA LEU A 92 -5.23 11.11 -6.83
C LEU A 92 -5.95 10.61 -5.56
N GLN A 93 -5.23 9.94 -4.67
CA GLN A 93 -5.75 9.44 -3.39
C GLN A 93 -6.13 10.58 -2.44
N LYS A 94 -5.42 11.71 -2.50
CA LYS A 94 -5.79 12.92 -1.76
C LYS A 94 -7.13 13.49 -2.25
N LYS A 95 -7.40 13.43 -3.56
CA LYS A 95 -8.67 13.89 -4.15
C LYS A 95 -9.84 12.97 -3.85
N THR A 96 -9.63 11.64 -3.80
CA THR A 96 -10.69 10.67 -3.47
C THR A 96 -10.92 10.46 -1.97
N LYS A 97 -10.06 11.03 -1.11
CA LYS A 97 -10.11 10.95 0.36
C LYS A 97 -11.51 11.05 1.01
N PRO A 98 -12.42 11.97 0.64
CA PRO A 98 -13.73 12.05 1.30
C PRO A 98 -14.67 10.87 0.99
N ARG A 99 -14.37 10.03 -0.01
CA ARG A 99 -15.24 8.93 -0.46
C ARG A 99 -14.76 7.53 -0.05
N VAL A 100 -13.69 7.46 0.74
CA VAL A 100 -12.96 6.21 0.95
C VAL A 100 -12.67 6.01 2.45
N MET A 101 -13.03 4.85 2.98
CA MET A 101 -12.63 4.46 4.33
C MET A 101 -11.16 4.01 4.31
N ARG A 102 -10.38 4.50 5.27
CA ARG A 102 -8.99 4.12 5.43
C ARG A 102 -8.89 2.95 6.40
N VAL A 103 -8.31 1.85 5.93
CA VAL A 103 -7.88 0.76 6.80
C VAL A 103 -6.37 0.86 6.90
N ARG A 104 -5.90 1.11 8.14
CA ARG A 104 -4.48 1.21 8.43
C ARG A 104 -4.02 -0.13 8.98
N THR A 105 -3.18 -0.82 8.24
CA THR A 105 -2.55 -2.05 8.69
C THR A 105 -1.25 -1.70 9.41
N LEU A 106 -1.13 -2.11 10.67
CA LEU A 106 0.05 -1.90 11.49
C LEU A 106 1.12 -2.94 11.13
N PHE A 107 1.97 -2.60 10.16
CA PHE A 107 3.23 -3.29 9.86
C PHE A 107 4.28 -2.28 9.38
#